data_AF-A0A6J3BWF7-F1
#
_entry.id   AF-A0A6J3BWF7-F1
#
_cell.length_a   1.000
_cell.length_b   1.000
_cell.length_c   1.000
_cell.angle_alpha   90.00
_cell.angle_beta   90.00
_cell.angle_gamma   90.00
#
_symmetry.space_group_name_H-M   'P 1'
#
loop_
_entity.id
_entity.type
_entity.pdbx_description
1 polymer ?
#
loop_
_entity_poly.entity_id
_entity_poly.type
_entity_poly.pdbx_seq_one_letter_code
_entity_poly.pdbx_strand_id
1 'polypeptide(L)'
;MLNNYTYSQHFDLRLGVRYRCTQEKLKCKASVIYDENTGTLVKVNDNHNHEPPEYFCDKAVLMVKGRNGKDLLMLDGYTYYQHKLLRDGYRWSCTQMGSRSCRGFLHVTNDMLVVRAKTEHTHSPASYFLENIKKTRKNKEVSNPFSAMKITSVQGNMGG
;
A
#
# COMPACT_ATOMS: atom_id res chain seq x y z
N MET A 1 9.75 -0.35 -4.27
CA MET A 1 10.01 -0.47 -2.81
C MET A 1 11.25 -1.30 -2.62
N LEU A 2 12.03 -1.06 -1.58
CA LEU A 2 13.22 -1.85 -1.21
C LEU A 2 13.29 -1.91 0.32
N ASN A 3 13.45 -3.10 0.90
CA ASN A 3 13.59 -3.31 2.36
C ASN A 3 12.51 -2.61 3.20
N ASN A 4 11.25 -2.68 2.77
CA ASN A 4 10.11 -2.00 3.40
C ASN A 4 10.21 -0.47 3.43
N TYR A 5 11.11 0.13 2.65
CA TYR A 5 11.18 1.56 2.38
C TYR A 5 10.67 1.87 0.97
N THR A 6 9.96 3.00 0.83
CA THR A 6 9.53 3.50 -0.47
C THR A 6 10.47 4.59 -0.94
N TYR A 7 10.66 4.65 -2.25
CA TYR A 7 11.50 5.64 -2.90
C TYR A 7 10.70 6.28 -4.05
N SER A 8 10.93 7.57 -4.27
CA SER A 8 10.38 8.31 -5.40
C SER A 8 11.51 8.73 -6.34
N GLN A 9 11.27 8.68 -7.66
CA GLN A 9 12.27 9.09 -8.63
C GLN A 9 12.56 10.58 -8.47
N HIS A 10 13.84 10.89 -8.56
CA HIS A 10 14.41 12.21 -8.33
C HIS A 10 14.87 12.81 -9.66
N PHE A 11 15.84 12.18 -10.32
CA PHE A 11 16.32 12.59 -11.64
C PHE A 11 17.01 11.42 -12.36
N ASP A 12 17.14 11.55 -13.67
CA ASP A 12 17.78 10.56 -14.53
C ASP A 12 19.30 10.79 -14.58
N LEU A 13 20.05 9.69 -14.62
CA LEU A 13 21.51 9.65 -14.76
C LEU A 13 21.87 8.84 -16.00
N ARG A 14 23.09 9.02 -16.51
CA ARG A 14 23.62 8.19 -17.60
C ARG A 14 23.60 6.69 -17.28
N LEU A 15 23.69 6.35 -16.00
CA LEU A 15 23.80 4.98 -15.49
C LEU A 15 22.44 4.39 -15.07
N GLY A 16 21.33 5.13 -15.21
CA GLY A 16 20.01 4.73 -14.73
C GLY A 16 19.26 5.89 -14.05
N VAL A 17 18.16 5.60 -13.36
CA VAL A 17 17.33 6.61 -12.69
C VAL A 17 17.64 6.63 -11.20
N ARG A 18 17.86 7.83 -10.64
CA ARG A 18 18.05 8.00 -9.20
C ARG A 18 16.70 8.11 -8.49
N TYR A 19 16.50 7.27 -7.49
CA TYR A 19 15.37 7.33 -6.56
C TYR A 19 15.86 7.72 -5.17
N ARG A 20 15.07 8.50 -4.43
CA ARG A 20 15.34 8.89 -3.03
C ARG A 20 14.22 8.41 -2.12
N CYS A 21 14.53 8.15 -0.85
CA CYS A 21 13.51 7.77 0.11
C CYS A 21 12.38 8.81 0.16
N THR A 22 11.13 8.34 0.24
CA THR A 22 9.93 9.20 0.27
C THR A 22 9.79 10.02 1.54
N GLN A 23 10.49 9.65 2.63
CA GLN A 23 10.52 10.39 3.89
C GLN A 23 11.53 11.55 3.84
N GLU A 24 11.50 12.35 2.78
CA GLU A 24 12.38 13.52 2.61
C GLU A 24 12.24 14.53 3.77
N LYS A 25 11.05 14.61 4.37
CA LYS A 25 10.76 15.49 5.51
C LYS A 25 11.58 15.14 6.74
N LEU A 26 12.02 13.89 6.86
CA LEU A 26 12.90 13.41 7.92
C LEU A 26 14.37 13.63 7.59
N LYS A 27 14.68 14.37 6.51
CA LYS A 27 16.05 14.59 5.98
C LYS A 27 16.78 13.27 5.71
N CYS A 28 16.03 12.22 5.36
CA CYS A 28 16.57 10.91 5.04
C CYS A 28 17.48 10.99 3.80
N LYS A 29 18.65 10.34 3.87
CA LYS A 29 19.66 10.34 2.80
C LYS A 29 19.65 9.07 1.95
N ALA A 30 18.79 8.11 2.27
CA ALA A 30 18.70 6.86 1.53
C ALA A 30 18.30 7.11 0.08
N SER A 31 19.01 6.46 -0.83
CA SER A 31 18.81 6.61 -2.28
C SER A 31 19.31 5.42 -3.04
N VAL A 32 18.66 5.10 -4.15
CA VAL A 32 19.07 4.02 -5.06
C VAL A 32 19.19 4.54 -6.48
N ILE A 33 20.02 3.88 -7.29
CA ILE A 33 20.08 4.07 -8.75
C ILE A 33 19.63 2.76 -9.37
N TYR A 34 18.57 2.83 -10.18
CA TYR A 34 18.00 1.70 -10.89
C TYR A 34 18.27 1.85 -12.38
N ASP A 35 18.90 0.86 -12.99
CA ASP A 35 19.09 0.81 -14.44
C ASP A 35 17.89 0.12 -15.08
N GLU A 36 17.11 0.91 -15.80
CA GLU A 36 15.89 0.44 -16.46
C GLU A 36 16.18 -0.51 -17.64
N ASN A 37 17.38 -0.46 -18.24
CA ASN A 37 17.73 -1.32 -19.37
C ASN A 37 18.08 -2.74 -18.91
N THR A 38 18.78 -2.85 -17.78
CA THR A 38 19.19 -4.14 -17.22
C THR A 38 18.21 -4.66 -16.17
N GLY A 39 17.35 -3.81 -15.63
CA GLY A 39 16.43 -4.14 -14.55
C GLY A 39 17.13 -4.31 -13.19
N THR A 40 18.28 -3.68 -12.98
CA THR A 40 19.13 -3.91 -11.79
C THR A 40 19.37 -2.64 -10.96
N LEU A 41 19.68 -2.82 -9.68
CA LEU A 41 20.13 -1.73 -8.80
C LEU A 41 21.64 -1.52 -8.97
N VAL A 42 22.02 -0.42 -9.60
CA VAL A 42 23.42 -0.05 -9.88
C VAL A 42 24.11 0.48 -8.62
N LYS A 43 23.37 1.22 -7.78
CA LYS A 43 23.90 1.76 -6.53
C LYS A 43 22.81 1.82 -5.47
N VAL A 44 23.14 1.37 -4.27
CA VAL A 44 22.22 1.39 -3.12
C VAL A 44 22.89 2.12 -1.96
N ASN A 45 22.23 3.15 -1.44
CA ASN A 45 22.51 3.74 -0.15
C ASN A 45 21.29 3.53 0.74
N ASP A 46 21.34 2.51 1.58
CA ASP A 46 20.22 2.06 2.43
C ASP A 46 20.29 2.64 3.86
N ASN A 47 21.04 3.73 4.05
CA ASN A 47 21.16 4.36 5.35
C ASN A 47 19.94 5.25 5.64
N HIS A 48 19.02 4.71 6.43
CA HIS A 48 17.83 5.40 6.93
C HIS A 48 18.07 5.96 8.34
N ASN A 49 17.59 7.18 8.59
CA ASN A 49 17.57 7.81 9.90
C ASN A 49 16.17 7.76 10.56
N HIS A 50 15.33 6.89 10.05
CA HIS A 50 13.96 6.69 10.48
C HIS A 50 13.61 5.23 10.31
N GLU A 51 12.70 4.75 11.14
CA GLU A 51 12.13 3.42 10.95
C GLU A 51 11.36 3.37 9.63
N PRO A 52 11.24 2.19 8.98
CA PRO A 52 10.36 2.03 7.84
C PRO A 52 9.01 2.64 8.19
N PRO A 53 8.44 3.51 7.35
CA PRO A 53 7.09 3.98 7.58
C PRO A 53 6.22 2.76 7.76
N GLU A 54 5.43 2.71 8.83
CA GLU A 54 4.47 1.62 9.00
C GLU A 54 3.49 1.69 7.82
N TYR A 55 3.79 0.92 6.78
CA TYR A 55 2.90 0.67 5.66
C TYR A 55 1.88 -0.34 6.16
N PHE A 56 1.01 0.11 7.06
CA PHE A 56 -0.13 -0.66 7.48
C PHE A 56 -1.09 -0.77 6.29
N CYS A 57 -0.96 -1.86 5.54
CA CYS A 57 -2.13 -2.56 5.08
C CYS A 57 -1.82 -4.00 4.63
N ASP A 58 -1.47 -4.90 5.56
CA ASP A 58 -1.79 -6.33 5.39
C ASP A 58 -3.31 -6.56 5.25
N LYS A 59 -4.10 -5.51 5.52
CA LYS A 59 -5.55 -5.53 5.39
C LYS A 59 -5.92 -5.44 3.92
N ALA A 60 -6.61 -6.46 3.44
CA ALA A 60 -7.19 -6.46 2.11
C ALA A 60 -8.14 -5.27 1.95
N VAL A 61 -7.87 -4.42 0.96
CA VAL A 61 -8.81 -3.40 0.50
C VAL A 61 -9.73 -4.01 -0.53
N LEU A 62 -11.03 -3.76 -0.38
CA LEU A 62 -12.04 -4.24 -1.32
C LEU A 62 -12.46 -3.09 -2.24
N MET A 63 -12.57 -3.39 -3.54
CA MET A 63 -13.28 -2.51 -4.47
C MET A 63 -14.78 -2.73 -4.32
N VAL A 64 -15.54 -1.65 -4.13
CA VAL A 64 -17.01 -1.69 -3.99
C VAL A 64 -17.65 -0.63 -4.86
N LYS A 65 -18.89 -0.86 -5.30
CA LYS A 65 -19.68 0.12 -6.05
C LYS A 65 -20.49 0.99 -5.09
N GLY A 66 -20.37 2.31 -5.24
CA GLY A 66 -21.22 3.29 -4.58
C GLY A 66 -22.63 3.32 -5.17
N ARG A 67 -23.56 4.02 -4.50
CA ARG A 67 -24.97 4.14 -4.94
C ARG A 67 -25.14 4.79 -6.33
N ASN A 68 -24.17 5.59 -6.74
CA ASN A 68 -24.10 6.26 -8.03
C ASN A 68 -23.27 5.47 -9.06
N GLY A 69 -22.96 4.21 -8.79
CA GLY A 69 -22.15 3.35 -9.67
C GLY A 69 -20.64 3.63 -9.67
N LYS A 70 -20.18 4.65 -8.92
CA LYS A 70 -18.75 4.97 -8.83
C LYS A 70 -17.99 3.94 -8.00
N ASP A 71 -16.76 3.69 -8.39
CA ASP A 71 -15.85 2.84 -7.65
C ASP A 71 -15.38 3.51 -6.35
N LEU A 72 -15.41 2.73 -5.27
CA LEU A 72 -14.97 3.09 -3.95
C LEU A 72 -14.04 2.00 -3.41
N LEU A 73 -13.07 2.42 -2.60
CA LEU A 73 -12.30 1.49 -1.80
C LEU A 73 -12.92 1.30 -0.43
N MET A 74 -12.79 0.10 0.10
CA MET A 74 -13.24 -0.24 1.45
C MET A 74 -12.12 -0.82 2.28
N LEU A 75 -11.94 -0.25 3.48
CA LEU A 75 -11.00 -0.73 4.49
C LEU A 75 -11.65 -0.59 5.87
N ASP A 76 -11.67 -1.67 6.65
CA ASP A 76 -12.23 -1.71 8.02
C ASP A 76 -13.67 -1.17 8.13
N GLY A 77 -14.51 -1.39 7.12
CA GLY A 77 -15.91 -0.90 7.10
C GLY A 77 -16.06 0.59 6.75
N TYR A 78 -14.97 1.30 6.46
CA TYR A 78 -14.96 2.66 5.95
C TYR A 78 -14.78 2.66 4.43
N THR A 79 -15.45 3.61 3.76
CA THR A 79 -15.34 3.76 2.31
C THR A 79 -14.59 5.03 1.92
N TYR A 80 -13.88 4.94 0.80
CA TYR A 80 -13.04 5.99 0.28
C TYR A 80 -13.33 6.18 -1.22
N TYR A 81 -13.37 7.42 -1.68
CA TYR A 81 -13.51 7.77 -3.10
C TYR A 81 -12.18 8.27 -3.64
N GLN A 82 -11.91 8.04 -4.93
CA GLN A 82 -10.74 8.54 -5.60
C GLN A 82 -10.79 10.07 -5.65
N HIS A 83 -9.94 10.73 -4.87
CA HIS A 83 -9.98 12.17 -4.67
C HIS A 83 -9.04 12.90 -5.62
N LYS A 84 -7.79 12.44 -5.74
CA LYS A 84 -6.82 13.04 -6.67
C LYS A 84 -5.75 12.05 -7.11
N LEU A 85 -5.20 12.31 -8.29
CA LEU A 85 -4.01 11.62 -8.80
C LEU A 85 -2.78 12.00 -7.95
N LEU A 86 -1.93 11.02 -7.69
CA LEU A 86 -0.59 11.15 -7.13
C LEU A 86 0.43 10.70 -8.18
N ARG A 87 1.73 10.94 -7.93
CA ARG A 87 2.81 10.55 -8.85
C ARG A 87 2.83 9.05 -9.14
N ASP A 88 2.50 8.25 -8.14
CA ASP A 88 2.63 6.80 -8.08
C ASP A 88 1.29 6.08 -7.86
N GLY A 89 0.17 6.79 -8.05
CA GLY A 89 -1.16 6.23 -7.88
C GLY A 89 -2.21 7.28 -7.55
N TYR A 90 -3.03 7.03 -6.53
CA TYR A 90 -4.17 7.86 -6.19
C TYR A 90 -4.31 8.08 -4.69
N ARG A 91 -4.76 9.28 -4.33
CA ARG A 91 -5.26 9.55 -3.00
C ARG A 91 -6.75 9.25 -2.97
N TRP A 92 -7.14 8.28 -2.16
CA TRP A 92 -8.52 7.96 -1.86
C TRP A 92 -8.91 8.59 -0.52
N SER A 93 -9.92 9.46 -0.50
CA SER A 93 -10.35 10.14 0.73
C SER A 93 -11.65 9.55 1.24
N CYS A 94 -11.86 9.56 2.56
CA CYS A 94 -13.09 9.07 3.16
C CYS A 94 -14.32 9.70 2.49
N THR A 95 -15.32 8.90 2.15
CA THR A 95 -16.58 9.38 1.55
C THR A 95 -17.32 10.40 2.42
N GLN A 96 -17.09 10.36 3.74
CA GLN A 96 -17.66 11.29 4.71
C GLN A 96 -16.78 12.54 4.94
N MET A 97 -15.77 12.79 4.10
CA MET A 97 -14.91 13.98 4.22
C MET A 97 -15.70 15.29 4.15
N GLY A 98 -16.68 15.39 3.24
CA GLY A 98 -17.53 16.56 3.12
C GLY A 98 -18.63 16.65 4.18
N SER A 99 -19.28 15.52 4.49
CA SER A 99 -20.47 15.48 5.36
C SER A 99 -20.17 15.43 6.86
N ARG A 100 -18.99 14.94 7.27
CA ARG A 100 -18.58 14.76 8.68
C ARG A 100 -17.19 15.32 8.99
N SER A 101 -16.65 16.12 8.07
CA SER A 101 -15.29 16.69 8.16
C SER A 101 -14.21 15.62 8.39
N CYS A 102 -14.47 14.37 7.97
CA CYS A 102 -13.56 13.26 8.19
C CYS A 102 -12.27 13.45 7.38
N ARG A 103 -11.12 13.14 7.99
CA ARG A 103 -9.81 13.28 7.33
C ARG A 103 -9.12 11.94 7.07
N GLY A 104 -9.83 10.82 7.20
CA GLY A 104 -9.32 9.51 6.82
C GLY A 104 -9.01 9.44 5.32
N PHE A 105 -7.90 8.81 4.96
CA PHE A 105 -7.47 8.67 3.56
C PHE A 105 -6.57 7.45 3.34
N LEU A 106 -6.50 6.99 2.10
CA LEU A 106 -5.55 5.99 1.62
C LEU A 106 -4.73 6.57 0.46
N HIS A 107 -3.44 6.25 0.38
CA HIS A 107 -2.67 6.38 -0.85
C HIS A 107 -2.52 4.97 -1.43
N VAL A 108 -2.93 4.82 -2.68
CA VAL A 108 -3.01 3.51 -3.34
C VAL A 108 -2.27 3.60 -4.66
N THR A 109 -1.38 2.65 -4.93
CA THR A 109 -0.63 2.62 -6.18
C THR A 109 -1.50 2.25 -7.37
N ASN A 110 -0.98 2.40 -8.59
CA ASN A 110 -1.65 1.91 -9.79
C ASN A 110 -1.88 0.39 -9.77
N ASP A 111 -1.04 -0.37 -9.05
CA ASP A 111 -1.18 -1.81 -8.83
C ASP A 111 -2.14 -2.17 -7.67
N MET A 112 -2.96 -1.21 -7.23
CA MET A 112 -3.95 -1.38 -6.17
C MET A 112 -3.36 -1.69 -4.78
N LEU A 113 -2.10 -1.34 -4.54
CA LEU A 113 -1.44 -1.53 -3.23
C LEU A 113 -1.59 -0.28 -2.36
N VAL A 114 -2.02 -0.45 -1.12
CA VAL A 114 -2.09 0.67 -0.16
C VAL A 114 -0.70 0.95 0.39
N VAL A 115 -0.14 2.10 0.02
CA VAL A 115 1.18 2.58 0.48
C VAL A 115 1.09 3.63 1.57
N ARG A 116 -0.11 4.04 1.97
CA ARG A 116 -0.32 4.88 3.15
C ARG A 116 -1.78 4.82 3.56
N ALA A 117 -2.07 4.75 4.86
CA ALA A 117 -3.42 4.87 5.37
C ALA A 117 -3.46 5.82 6.58
N LYS A 118 -4.50 6.65 6.64
CA LYS A 118 -4.96 7.31 7.86
C LYS A 118 -6.34 6.74 8.18
N THR A 119 -6.40 5.86 9.18
CA THR A 119 -7.57 5.07 9.56
C THR A 119 -8.31 5.63 10.77
N GLU A 120 -7.89 6.78 11.30
CA GLU A 120 -8.64 7.53 12.30
C GLU A 120 -9.82 8.24 11.63
N HIS A 121 -11.04 7.92 12.08
CA HIS A 121 -12.28 8.50 11.58
C HIS A 121 -13.04 9.22 12.69
N THR A 122 -13.70 10.33 12.34
CA THR A 122 -14.56 11.12 13.23
C THR A 122 -16.01 10.61 13.27
N HIS A 123 -16.24 9.42 12.73
CA HIS A 123 -17.57 8.82 12.60
C HIS A 123 -17.47 7.30 12.62
N SER A 124 -18.61 6.66 12.88
CA SER A 124 -18.72 5.22 12.84
C SER A 124 -18.66 4.68 11.40
N PRO A 125 -18.30 3.39 11.20
CA PRO A 125 -18.31 2.72 9.90
C PRO A 125 -19.68 2.75 9.22
N ALA A 126 -19.69 2.62 7.90
CA ALA A 126 -20.94 2.58 7.14
C ALA A 126 -21.65 1.23 7.33
N SER A 127 -22.83 1.23 7.94
CA SER A 127 -23.60 0.00 8.24
C SER A 127 -24.03 -0.77 7.00
N TYR A 128 -24.44 -0.07 5.93
CA TYR A 128 -25.05 -0.67 4.74
C TYR A 128 -24.11 -1.57 3.91
N PHE A 129 -22.79 -1.45 4.09
CA PHE A 129 -21.84 -2.32 3.37
C PHE A 129 -21.47 -3.59 4.14
N LEU A 130 -21.54 -3.57 5.48
CA LEU A 130 -21.27 -4.75 6.30
C LEU A 130 -22.27 -5.89 6.02
N GLU A 131 -23.50 -5.55 5.63
CA GLU A 131 -24.52 -6.53 5.23
C GLU A 131 -24.18 -7.23 3.91
N ASN A 132 -23.56 -6.53 2.96
CA ASN A 132 -23.17 -7.10 1.67
C ASN A 132 -21.91 -7.98 1.75
N ILE A 133 -20.98 -7.67 2.66
CA ILE A 133 -19.79 -8.51 2.93
C ILE A 133 -20.19 -9.85 3.56
N LYS A 134 -21.20 -9.86 4.45
CA LYS A 134 -21.74 -11.09 5.05
C LYS A 134 -22.37 -12.03 4.01
N LYS A 135 -22.95 -11.49 2.94
CA LYS A 135 -23.51 -12.28 1.83
C LYS A 135 -22.42 -12.86 0.93
N THR A 136 -21.33 -12.15 0.69
CA THR A 136 -20.21 -12.63 -0.17
C THR A 136 -19.37 -13.72 0.50
N ARG A 137 -19.21 -13.69 1.84
CA ARG A 137 -18.48 -14.73 2.58
C ARG A 137 -19.17 -16.10 2.62
N LYS A 138 -20.48 -16.19 2.32
CA LYS A 138 -21.19 -17.47 2.24
C LYS A 138 -20.96 -18.23 0.93
N ASN A 139 -20.41 -17.59 -0.12
CA ASN A 139 -20.38 -18.15 -1.48
C ASN A 139 -18.97 -18.29 -2.11
N LYS A 140 -17.88 -18.31 -1.32
CA LYS A 140 -16.55 -18.64 -1.86
C LYS A 140 -15.75 -19.53 -0.92
N GLU A 141 -16.00 -20.83 -1.01
CA GLU A 141 -14.91 -21.80 -1.03
C GLU A 141 -14.19 -21.64 -2.38
N VAL A 142 -13.08 -20.90 -2.42
CA VAL A 142 -12.09 -21.04 -3.51
C VAL A 142 -10.70 -20.87 -2.90
N SER A 143 -9.95 -21.96 -3.00
CA SER A 143 -8.52 -22.17 -2.80
C SER A 143 -7.63 -20.92 -2.74
N ASN A 144 -6.93 -20.81 -1.61
CA ASN A 144 -5.80 -19.92 -1.36
C ASN A 144 -4.63 -20.21 -2.33
N PRO A 145 -4.31 -19.31 -3.29
CA PRO A 145 -3.20 -19.52 -4.22
C PRO A 145 -1.83 -19.08 -3.65
N PHE A 146 -1.73 -18.63 -2.40
CA PHE A 146 -0.46 -18.19 -1.79
C PHE A 146 0.16 -19.20 -0.82
N SER A 147 -0.15 -20.49 -0.99
CA SER A 147 0.52 -21.59 -0.27
C SER A 147 1.77 -22.14 -0.98
N ALA A 148 2.44 -21.34 -1.81
CA ALA A 148 3.64 -21.79 -2.53
C ALA A 148 4.76 -20.73 -2.52
N MET A 149 5.56 -20.75 -1.44
CA MET A 149 7.01 -20.56 -1.49
C MET A 149 7.60 -21.03 -0.15
N LYS A 150 7.61 -22.35 0.05
CA LYS A 150 8.52 -22.98 1.01
C LYS A 150 9.91 -22.97 0.37
N ILE A 151 10.78 -22.07 0.82
CA ILE A 151 12.21 -22.23 0.57
C ILE A 151 12.69 -23.40 1.42
N THR A 152 13.33 -24.34 0.75
CA THR A 152 13.90 -25.58 1.27
C THR A 152 15.14 -25.35 2.13
N SER A 153 15.23 -26.19 3.18
CA SER A 153 16.40 -26.67 3.93
C SER A 153 17.36 -25.66 4.59
N VAL A 154 17.46 -25.76 5.92
CA VAL A 154 18.75 -25.72 6.62
C VAL A 154 18.79 -26.92 7.58
N GLN A 155 19.82 -27.75 7.44
CA GLN A 155 20.08 -28.92 8.28
C GLN A 155 20.49 -28.49 9.69
N GLY A 156 19.97 -29.18 10.71
CA GLY A 156 20.38 -29.04 12.10
C GLY A 156 20.11 -30.34 12.85
N ASN A 157 21.02 -31.31 12.71
CA ASN A 157 20.99 -32.56 13.45
C ASN A 157 21.69 -32.31 14.80
N MET A 158 20.96 -32.36 15.91
CA MET A 158 21.55 -32.50 17.26
C MET A 158 21.11 -33.84 17.84
N GLY A 159 22.10 -34.59 18.32
CA GLY A 159 22.00 -35.99 18.69
C GLY A 159 21.29 -36.28 20.00
N GLY A 160 20.93 -37.55 20.13
CA GLY A 160 20.60 -38.29 21.35
C GLY A 160 21.14 -39.69 21.17
#